data_AF-A0A2E9EBH9-F1
#
_entry.id   AF-A0A2E9EBH9-F1
#
_cell.length_a   1.000
_cell.length_b   1.000
_cell.length_c   1.000
_cell.angle_alpha   90.00
_cell.angle_beta   90.00
_cell.angle_gamma   90.00
#
_symmetry.space_group_name_H-M   'P 1'
#
loop_
_entity.id
_entity.type
_entity.pdbx_description
1 polymer ?
#
loop_
_entity_poly.entity_id
_entity_poly.type
_entity_poly.pdbx_seq_one_letter_code
_entity_poly.pdbx_strand_id
1 'polypeptide(L)'
;MAVFRKPKLKKVLKQLMALQNLCGPDLNADDALQEMLDLLCLMRGVKPVFVSGRGIADREWVAGVAEIARQNGLRVQEGPFWDACDWPSDIPAWYAEDTKALLKPYRAIYITRAKNLENEVERICKNGGQLSMEDEARLLAYPECCVKSHYLRAEGWNRATLSILSRHSEANEEKMRELLSKDELPPAETKEEKMIYQSAYTVFPAKFGSWNLCAKCRGSSNSSSALQIEKNRNVGEFVDPDLVKKLSGPVRA
;
A
#
# COMPACT_ATOMS: atom_id res chain seq x y z
N MET A 1 15.65 14.43 16.46
CA MET A 1 15.63 12.97 16.74
C MET A 1 16.86 12.32 16.12
N ALA A 2 17.57 11.46 16.86
CA ALA A 2 18.78 10.81 16.35
C ALA A 2 18.44 9.82 15.22
N VAL A 3 19.14 9.93 14.09
CA VAL A 3 18.98 8.99 12.98
C VAL A 3 19.73 7.69 13.31
N PHE A 4 19.11 6.54 13.03
CA PHE A 4 19.76 5.25 13.26
C PHE A 4 21.05 5.13 12.42
N ARG A 5 22.13 4.69 13.07
CA ARG A 5 23.45 4.49 12.45
C ARG A 5 23.51 3.16 11.70
N LYS A 6 24.41 3.07 10.71
CA LYS A 6 24.62 1.87 9.87
C LYS A 6 24.68 0.54 10.63
N PRO A 7 25.43 0.39 11.74
CA PRO A 7 25.52 -0.91 12.43
C PRO A 7 24.17 -1.41 12.96
N LYS A 8 23.33 -0.51 13.47
CA LYS A 8 22.01 -0.85 14.00
C LYS A 8 21.06 -1.24 12.86
N LEU A 9 21.11 -0.55 11.72
CA LEU A 9 20.33 -0.87 10.53
C LEU A 9 20.72 -2.23 9.94
N LYS A 10 22.03 -2.53 9.83
CA LYS A 10 22.50 -3.85 9.42
C LYS A 10 22.01 -4.96 10.33
N LYS A 11 21.98 -4.73 11.66
CA LYS A 11 21.43 -5.70 12.61
C LYS A 11 19.95 -5.95 12.35
N VAL A 12 19.15 -4.90 12.13
CA VAL A 12 17.73 -5.02 11.82
C VAL A 12 17.50 -5.75 10.50
N LEU A 13 18.25 -5.43 9.45
CA LEU A 13 18.16 -6.15 8.16
C LEU A 13 18.42 -7.65 8.34
N LYS A 14 19.43 -8.04 9.14
CA LYS A 14 19.68 -9.46 9.44
C LYS A 14 18.51 -10.13 10.17
N GLN A 15 17.87 -9.44 11.11
CA GLN A 15 16.68 -9.96 11.80
C GLN A 15 15.51 -10.16 10.83
N LEU A 16 15.28 -9.21 9.92
CA LEU A 16 14.22 -9.32 8.92
C LEU A 16 14.48 -10.44 7.91
N MET A 17 15.72 -10.60 7.43
CA MET A 17 16.10 -11.70 6.55
C MET A 17 15.93 -13.06 7.24
N ALA A 18 16.23 -13.14 8.54
CA ALA A 18 15.96 -14.34 9.33
C ALA A 18 14.45 -14.60 9.47
N LEU A 19 13.65 -13.56 9.71
CA LEU A 19 12.18 -13.65 9.76
C LEU A 19 11.60 -14.14 8.43
N GLN A 20 12.07 -13.61 7.29
CA GLN A 20 11.65 -14.05 5.97
C GLN A 20 11.87 -15.56 5.78
N ASN A 21 13.03 -16.07 6.20
CA ASN A 21 13.34 -17.50 6.10
C ASN A 21 12.47 -18.37 7.01
N LEU A 22 11.88 -17.81 8.07
CA LEU A 22 10.99 -18.53 8.99
C LEU A 22 9.57 -18.66 8.43
N CYS A 23 9.06 -17.65 7.71
CA CYS A 23 7.67 -17.58 7.22
C CYS A 23 7.36 -18.57 6.07
N GLY A 24 8.30 -19.46 5.72
CA GLY A 24 8.10 -20.48 4.69
C GLY A 24 8.13 -19.97 3.24
N PRO A 25 7.89 -20.86 2.26
CA PRO A 25 8.03 -20.55 0.83
C PRO A 25 6.87 -19.73 0.25
N ASP A 26 5.73 -19.64 0.93
CA ASP A 26 4.53 -18.94 0.44
C ASP A 26 4.63 -17.42 0.62
N LEU A 27 5.56 -16.95 1.44
CA LEU A 27 5.86 -15.54 1.58
C LEU A 27 6.51 -15.00 0.29
N ASN A 28 5.88 -14.00 -0.34
CA ASN A 28 6.47 -13.35 -1.51
C ASN A 28 7.81 -12.69 -1.13
N ALA A 29 8.89 -13.24 -1.67
CA ALA A 29 10.23 -12.80 -1.31
C ALA A 29 10.55 -11.38 -1.78
N ASP A 30 10.01 -10.95 -2.92
CA ASP A 30 10.26 -9.62 -3.47
C ASP A 30 9.51 -8.55 -2.65
N ASP A 31 8.26 -8.82 -2.29
CA ASP A 31 7.48 -7.95 -1.41
C ASP A 31 8.13 -7.84 -0.02
N ALA A 32 8.68 -8.95 0.50
CA ALA A 32 9.35 -8.95 1.79
C ALA A 32 10.62 -8.09 1.74
N LEU A 33 11.42 -8.19 0.68
CA LEU A 33 12.60 -7.33 0.48
C LEU A 33 12.21 -5.85 0.38
N GLN A 34 11.08 -5.54 -0.25
CA GLN A 34 10.58 -4.18 -0.36
C GLN A 34 10.10 -3.63 1.00
N GLU A 35 9.36 -4.42 1.78
CA GLU A 35 8.98 -4.05 3.16
C GLU A 35 10.21 -3.87 4.06
N MET A 36 11.25 -4.71 3.90
CA MET A 36 12.52 -4.52 4.62
C MET A 36 13.14 -3.16 4.32
N LEU A 37 13.21 -2.77 3.04
CA LEU A 37 13.75 -1.48 2.64
C LEU A 37 12.92 -0.33 3.22
N ASP A 38 11.60 -0.43 3.20
CA ASP A 38 10.72 0.60 3.74
C ASP A 38 10.91 0.80 5.25
N LEU A 39 11.07 -0.28 6.02
CA LEU A 39 11.37 -0.19 7.45
C LEU A 39 12.74 0.46 7.70
N LEU A 40 13.76 0.13 6.89
CA LEU A 40 15.06 0.79 6.97
C LEU A 40 14.97 2.29 6.61
N CYS A 41 14.14 2.65 5.64
CA CYS A 41 13.84 4.04 5.28
C CYS A 41 13.16 4.80 6.42
N LEU A 42 12.23 4.16 7.14
CA LEU A 42 11.63 4.70 8.36
C LEU A 42 12.70 4.99 9.41
N MET A 43 13.56 4.01 9.69
CA MET A 43 14.62 4.15 10.69
C MET A 43 15.64 5.24 10.30
N ARG A 44 15.89 5.43 9.01
CA ARG A 44 16.71 6.55 8.48
C ARG A 44 15.99 7.89 8.45
N GLY A 45 14.69 7.92 8.71
CA GLY A 45 13.87 9.14 8.66
C GLY A 45 13.57 9.63 7.26
N VAL A 46 13.67 8.76 6.25
CA VAL A 46 13.26 9.02 4.87
C VAL A 46 11.75 8.81 4.71
N LYS A 47 11.21 7.79 5.38
CA LYS A 47 9.78 7.46 5.40
C LYS A 47 9.18 7.80 6.78
N PRO A 48 8.08 8.55 6.90
CA PRO A 48 7.49 8.88 8.21
C PRO A 48 6.76 7.71 8.89
N VAL A 49 6.06 6.89 8.10
CA VAL A 49 5.28 5.73 8.57
C VAL A 49 5.57 4.52 7.68
N PHE A 50 5.89 3.40 8.31
CA PHE A 50 5.93 2.09 7.66
C PHE A 50 4.61 1.35 7.89
N VAL A 51 4.15 0.59 6.90
CA VAL A 51 2.91 -0.19 6.98
C VAL A 51 3.21 -1.64 6.61
N SER A 52 2.70 -2.59 7.38
CA SER A 52 2.72 -4.02 7.06
C SER A 52 1.34 -4.63 7.34
N GLY A 53 1.03 -5.76 6.70
CA GLY A 53 -0.29 -6.41 6.76
C GLY A 53 -1.24 -6.05 5.61
N ARG A 54 -0.80 -5.22 4.65
CA ARG A 54 -1.60 -4.84 3.47
C ARG A 54 -1.14 -5.54 2.18
N GLY A 55 0.17 -5.57 1.92
CA GLY A 55 0.74 -6.29 0.77
C GLY A 55 1.05 -7.74 1.13
N ILE A 56 1.74 -7.94 2.26
CA ILE A 56 1.94 -9.24 2.88
C ILE A 56 1.00 -9.36 4.07
N ALA A 57 0.04 -10.27 4.00
CA ALA A 57 -0.90 -10.57 5.09
C ALA A 57 -0.50 -11.79 5.93
N ASP A 58 0.70 -12.34 5.71
CA ASP A 58 1.22 -13.45 6.50
C ASP A 58 1.35 -13.07 7.98
N ARG A 59 0.75 -13.88 8.87
CA ARG A 59 0.62 -13.55 10.29
C ARG A 59 1.97 -13.56 11.00
N GLU A 60 2.86 -14.49 10.64
CA GLU A 60 4.19 -14.60 11.25
C GLU A 60 5.08 -13.42 10.84
N TRP A 61 5.03 -13.05 9.56
CA TRP A 61 5.71 -11.88 9.04
C TRP A 61 5.26 -10.59 9.73
N VAL A 62 3.95 -10.32 9.75
CA VAL A 62 3.39 -9.09 10.35
C VAL A 62 3.73 -9.01 11.84
N ALA A 63 3.55 -10.10 12.59
CA ALA A 63 3.88 -10.15 14.01
C ALA A 63 5.40 -9.97 14.26
N GLY A 64 6.24 -10.62 13.46
CA GLY A 64 7.69 -10.54 13.58
C GLY A 64 8.24 -9.14 13.25
N VAL A 65 7.72 -8.49 12.21
CA VAL A 65 8.08 -7.10 11.87
C VAL A 65 7.68 -6.14 12.99
N ALA A 66 6.48 -6.29 13.56
CA ALA A 66 6.05 -5.51 14.72
C ALA A 66 7.00 -5.69 15.92
N GLU A 67 7.39 -6.93 16.22
CA GLU A 67 8.28 -7.23 17.33
C GLU A 67 9.68 -6.65 17.12
N ILE A 68 10.26 -6.82 15.93
CA ILE A 68 11.53 -6.18 15.56
C ILE A 68 11.43 -4.66 15.74
N ALA A 69 10.33 -4.03 15.32
CA ALA A 69 10.15 -2.60 15.49
C ALA A 69 10.12 -2.17 16.97
N ARG A 70 9.36 -2.88 17.83
CA ARG A 70 9.30 -2.62 19.28
C ARG A 70 10.65 -2.75 19.95
N GLN A 71 11.42 -3.80 19.64
CA GLN A 71 12.79 -4.01 20.16
C GLN A 71 13.77 -2.90 19.77
N ASN A 72 13.45 -2.14 18.71
CA ASN A 72 14.24 -1.01 18.25
C ASN A 72 13.69 0.34 18.73
N GLY A 73 12.70 0.34 19.65
CA GLY A 73 12.12 1.55 20.24
C GLY A 73 11.20 2.31 19.30
N LEU A 74 10.73 1.68 18.21
CA LEU A 74 9.72 2.24 17.33
C LEU A 74 8.33 2.05 17.96
N ARG A 75 7.38 2.86 17.51
CA ARG A 75 5.97 2.80 17.92
C ARG A 75 5.20 1.97 16.92
N VAL A 76 4.33 1.10 17.41
CA VAL A 76 3.52 0.21 16.60
C VAL A 76 2.07 0.42 16.97
N GLN A 77 1.25 0.83 16.00
CA GLN A 77 -0.18 0.99 16.11
C GLN A 77 -0.86 0.01 15.17
N GLU A 78 -1.75 -0.84 15.68
CA GLU A 78 -2.63 -1.64 14.82
C GLU A 78 -3.90 -0.85 14.50
N GLY A 79 -4.40 -0.95 13.27
CA GLY A 79 -5.58 -0.22 12.85
C GLY A 79 -6.25 -0.77 11.59
N PRO A 80 -7.41 -0.21 11.21
CA PRO A 80 -8.03 -0.48 9.92
C PRO A 80 -7.09 -0.03 8.79
N PHE A 81 -7.28 -0.58 7.59
CA PHE A 81 -6.62 -0.07 6.40
C PHE A 81 -6.94 1.40 6.19
N TRP A 82 -5.94 2.16 5.73
CA TRP A 82 -6.12 3.56 5.40
C TRP A 82 -6.87 3.67 4.07
N ASP A 83 -7.87 4.53 4.05
CA ASP A 83 -8.63 4.91 2.86
C ASP A 83 -8.61 6.43 2.76
N ALA A 84 -7.94 6.93 1.71
CA ALA A 84 -7.82 8.34 1.42
C ALA A 84 -8.76 8.81 0.31
N CYS A 85 -9.65 7.92 -0.16
CA CYS A 85 -10.68 8.26 -1.11
C CYS A 85 -11.87 8.90 -0.39
N ASP A 86 -12.24 10.10 -0.80
CA ASP A 86 -13.62 10.55 -0.64
C ASP A 86 -14.45 9.84 -1.71
N TRP A 87 -15.52 9.18 -1.30
CA TRP A 87 -16.41 8.50 -2.26
C TRP A 87 -17.19 9.56 -3.04
N PRO A 88 -17.13 9.56 -4.39
CA PRO A 88 -17.90 10.50 -5.20
C PRO A 88 -19.39 10.47 -4.87
N SER A 89 -20.04 11.64 -4.82
CA SER A 89 -21.44 11.75 -4.39
C SER A 89 -22.44 11.08 -5.35
N ASP A 90 -22.00 10.75 -6.56
CA ASP A 90 -22.79 10.03 -7.56
C ASP A 90 -22.64 8.50 -7.48
N ILE A 91 -21.72 7.99 -6.66
CA ILE A 91 -21.68 6.56 -6.32
C ILE A 91 -22.80 6.27 -5.30
N PRO A 92 -23.66 5.24 -5.53
CA PRO A 92 -24.71 4.90 -4.58
C PRO A 92 -24.16 4.59 -3.18
N ALA A 93 -24.78 5.19 -2.16
CA ALA A 93 -24.34 5.05 -0.77
C ALA A 93 -24.23 3.58 -0.34
N TRP A 94 -25.17 2.75 -0.79
CA TRP A 94 -25.15 1.33 -0.51
C TRP A 94 -23.92 0.60 -1.02
N TYR A 95 -23.48 0.92 -2.24
CA TYR A 95 -22.34 0.28 -2.86
C TYR A 95 -21.06 0.67 -2.14
N ALA A 96 -20.94 1.95 -1.76
CA ALA A 96 -19.82 2.46 -0.97
C ALA A 96 -19.78 1.80 0.42
N GLU A 97 -20.92 1.66 1.09
CA GLU A 97 -21.02 1.00 2.40
C GLU A 97 -20.65 -0.49 2.33
N ASP A 98 -21.20 -1.22 1.36
CA ASP A 98 -20.91 -2.65 1.16
C ASP A 98 -19.42 -2.86 0.82
N THR A 99 -18.85 -2.03 -0.07
CA THR A 99 -17.42 -2.10 -0.41
C THR A 99 -16.52 -1.81 0.80
N LYS A 100 -16.85 -0.79 1.61
CA LYS A 100 -16.13 -0.50 2.85
C LYS A 100 -16.25 -1.64 3.87
N ALA A 101 -17.41 -2.31 3.92
CA ALA A 101 -17.63 -3.41 4.84
C ALA A 101 -16.72 -4.62 4.53
N LEU A 102 -16.38 -4.86 3.26
CA LEU A 102 -15.43 -5.91 2.86
C LEU A 102 -14.04 -5.69 3.46
N LEU A 103 -13.63 -4.44 3.68
CA LEU A 103 -12.30 -4.12 4.22
C LEU A 103 -12.26 -4.10 5.76
N LYS A 104 -13.41 -4.00 6.44
CA LYS A 104 -13.50 -3.92 7.92
C LYS A 104 -12.76 -5.03 8.68
N PRO A 105 -12.79 -6.31 8.25
CA PRO A 105 -12.12 -7.39 8.98
C PRO A 105 -10.59 -7.29 8.93
N TYR A 106 -10.04 -6.57 7.95
CA TYR A 106 -8.60 -6.51 7.73
C TYR A 106 -7.95 -5.43 8.60
N ARG A 107 -6.75 -5.74 9.08
CA ARG A 107 -5.94 -4.90 9.95
C ARG A 107 -4.54 -4.76 9.39
N ALA A 108 -3.96 -3.58 9.56
CA ALA A 108 -2.55 -3.32 9.28
C ALA A 108 -1.83 -2.83 10.55
N ILE A 109 -0.52 -3.01 10.56
CA ILE A 109 0.36 -2.38 11.54
C ILE A 109 1.02 -1.14 10.95
N TYR A 110 0.94 -0.04 11.68
CA TYR A 110 1.50 1.25 11.36
C TYR A 110 2.66 1.53 12.31
N ILE A 111 3.86 1.68 11.77
CA ILE A 111 5.08 1.82 12.55
C ILE A 111 5.65 3.22 12.36
N THR A 112 5.89 3.92 13.46
CA THR A 112 6.43 5.28 13.45
C THR A 112 7.66 5.40 14.36
N ARG A 113 8.47 6.42 14.09
CA ARG A 113 9.63 6.75 14.94
C ARG A 113 9.30 7.81 15.99
N ALA A 114 8.40 8.74 15.66
CA ALA A 114 8.21 9.99 16.40
C ALA A 114 6.86 10.01 17.12
N LYS A 115 6.85 10.49 18.37
CA LYS A 115 5.63 10.53 19.21
C LYS A 115 4.50 11.38 18.61
N ASN A 116 4.83 12.46 17.91
CA ASN A 116 3.82 13.28 17.23
C ASN A 116 3.15 12.52 16.08
N LEU A 117 3.91 11.72 15.33
CA LEU A 117 3.38 10.86 14.27
C LEU A 117 2.57 9.69 14.84
N GLU A 118 2.97 9.14 15.99
CA GLU A 118 2.19 8.14 16.72
C GLU A 118 0.78 8.64 17.04
N ASN A 119 0.65 9.82 17.64
CA ASN A 119 -0.66 10.42 17.93
C ASN A 119 -1.49 10.68 16.66
N GLU A 120 -0.83 11.10 15.58
CA GLU A 120 -1.49 11.33 14.29
C GLU A 120 -2.04 10.02 13.70
N VAL A 121 -1.23 8.96 13.68
CA VAL A 121 -1.63 7.63 13.23
C VAL A 121 -2.76 7.07 14.11
N GLU A 122 -2.66 7.20 15.43
CA GLU A 122 -3.71 6.76 16.36
C GLU A 122 -5.04 7.45 16.06
N ARG A 123 -5.02 8.77 15.79
CA ARG A 123 -6.22 9.53 15.40
C ARG A 123 -6.81 9.02 14.09
N ILE A 124 -5.99 8.74 13.07
CA ILE A 124 -6.45 8.19 11.79
C ILE A 124 -7.09 6.82 12.02
N CYS A 125 -6.45 5.95 12.80
CA CYS A 125 -6.99 4.63 13.12
C CYS A 125 -8.32 4.70 13.89
N LYS A 126 -8.46 5.64 14.84
CA LYS A 126 -9.73 5.90 15.56
C LYS A 126 -10.82 6.42 14.64
N ASN A 127 -10.47 7.15 13.59
CA ASN A 127 -11.40 7.64 12.56
C ASN A 127 -11.62 6.62 11.43
N GLY A 128 -11.50 5.32 11.72
CA GLY A 128 -11.78 4.26 10.74
C GLY A 128 -10.73 4.13 9.63
N GLY A 129 -9.56 4.77 9.75
CA GLY A 129 -8.54 4.76 8.70
C GLY A 129 -8.70 5.90 7.67
N GLN A 130 -9.68 6.79 7.84
CA GLN A 130 -9.90 7.90 6.92
C GLN A 130 -8.82 8.98 7.05
N LEU A 131 -8.25 9.38 5.92
CA LEU A 131 -7.29 10.49 5.78
C LEU A 131 -7.42 11.16 4.41
N SER A 132 -6.64 12.22 4.15
CA SER A 132 -6.54 12.82 2.81
C SER A 132 -5.48 12.13 1.95
N MET A 133 -5.58 12.24 0.63
CA MET A 133 -4.54 11.69 -0.28
C MET A 133 -3.18 12.36 -0.04
N GLU A 134 -3.18 13.65 0.29
CA GLU A 134 -2.01 14.43 0.67
C GLU A 134 -1.38 13.90 1.96
N ASP A 135 -2.20 13.56 2.96
CA ASP A 135 -1.73 12.94 4.20
C ASP A 135 -1.16 11.55 3.97
N GLU A 136 -1.82 10.71 3.18
CA GLU A 136 -1.29 9.38 2.84
C GLU A 136 0.07 9.50 2.12
N ALA A 137 0.14 10.38 1.11
CA ALA A 137 1.37 10.65 0.37
C ALA A 137 2.50 11.11 1.30
N ARG A 138 2.22 12.05 2.21
CA ARG A 138 3.18 12.55 3.19
C ARG A 138 3.61 11.46 4.16
N LEU A 139 2.67 10.75 4.79
CA LEU A 139 2.94 9.78 5.85
C LEU A 139 3.69 8.56 5.31
N LEU A 140 3.37 8.10 4.11
CA LEU A 140 4.03 6.95 3.47
C LEU A 140 5.26 7.36 2.64
N ALA A 141 5.54 8.66 2.53
CA ALA A 141 6.56 9.23 1.65
C ALA A 141 6.38 8.79 0.18
N TYR A 142 5.14 8.74 -0.29
CA TYR A 142 4.82 8.45 -1.68
C TYR A 142 4.69 9.74 -2.48
N PRO A 143 5.00 9.72 -3.79
CA PRO A 143 4.66 10.85 -4.65
C PRO A 143 3.15 11.05 -4.67
N GLU A 144 2.68 12.25 -4.31
CA GLU A 144 1.24 12.56 -4.24
C GLU A 144 0.51 12.26 -5.56
N CYS A 145 1.14 12.55 -6.71
CA CYS A 145 0.56 12.22 -8.02
C CYS A 145 0.38 10.70 -8.25
N CYS A 146 1.18 9.86 -7.60
CA CYS A 146 1.03 8.40 -7.66
C CYS A 146 -0.11 7.92 -6.74
N VAL A 147 -0.26 8.54 -5.56
CA VAL A 147 -1.40 8.30 -4.66
C VAL A 147 -2.71 8.70 -5.34
N LYS A 148 -2.79 9.92 -5.89
CA LYS A 148 -3.96 10.39 -6.66
C LYS A 148 -4.29 9.46 -7.83
N SER A 149 -3.27 9.02 -8.57
CA SER A 149 -3.47 8.06 -9.66
C SER A 149 -3.95 6.69 -9.19
N HIS A 150 -3.57 6.24 -7.99
CA HIS A 150 -4.10 5.01 -7.39
C HIS A 150 -5.60 5.12 -7.12
N TYR A 151 -6.03 6.21 -6.46
CA TYR A 151 -7.45 6.41 -6.16
C TYR A 151 -8.29 6.66 -7.42
N LEU A 152 -7.76 7.33 -8.45
CA LEU A 152 -8.43 7.43 -9.75
C LEU A 152 -8.67 6.05 -10.41
N ARG A 153 -7.74 5.10 -10.26
CA ARG A 153 -7.95 3.73 -10.75
C ARG A 153 -9.01 3.00 -9.93
N ALA A 154 -8.99 3.16 -8.61
CA ALA A 154 -9.99 2.57 -7.72
C ALA A 154 -11.40 3.13 -7.99
N GLU A 155 -11.52 4.43 -8.23
CA GLU A 155 -12.78 5.05 -8.64
C GLU A 155 -13.26 4.49 -9.99
N GLY A 156 -12.37 4.42 -10.98
CA GLY A 156 -12.69 3.83 -12.29
C GLY A 156 -13.20 2.39 -12.15
N TRP A 157 -12.52 1.57 -11.34
CA TRP A 157 -12.97 0.22 -11.00
C TRP A 157 -14.40 0.19 -10.47
N ASN A 158 -14.70 1.03 -9.46
CA ASN A 158 -16.02 1.08 -8.84
C ASN A 158 -17.10 1.50 -9.85
N ARG A 159 -16.81 2.47 -10.71
CA ARG A 159 -17.72 2.93 -11.76
C ARG A 159 -17.98 1.85 -12.81
N ALA A 160 -16.94 1.15 -13.25
CA ALA A 160 -17.10 0.05 -14.20
C ALA A 160 -17.89 -1.13 -13.60
N THR A 161 -17.68 -1.42 -12.32
CA THR A 161 -18.46 -2.43 -11.57
C THR A 161 -19.94 -2.04 -11.54
N LEU A 162 -20.26 -0.80 -11.18
CA LEU A 162 -21.64 -0.30 -11.15
C LEU A 162 -22.29 -0.29 -12.54
N SER A 163 -21.54 0.03 -13.60
CA SER A 163 -22.03 -0.06 -14.98
C SER A 163 -22.50 -1.47 -15.33
N ILE A 164 -21.68 -2.49 -15.00
CA ILE A 164 -22.01 -3.90 -15.21
C ILE A 164 -23.25 -4.28 -14.40
N LEU A 165 -23.26 -3.97 -13.11
CA LEU A 165 -24.38 -4.28 -12.22
C LEU A 165 -25.68 -3.66 -12.74
N SER A 166 -25.65 -2.38 -13.12
CA SER A 166 -26.81 -1.66 -13.64
C SER A 166 -27.35 -2.30 -14.93
N ARG A 167 -26.47 -2.66 -15.87
CA ARG A 167 -26.85 -3.31 -17.13
C ARG A 167 -27.50 -4.67 -16.92
N HIS A 168 -26.96 -5.50 -16.01
CA HIS A 168 -27.48 -6.85 -15.76
C HIS A 168 -28.67 -6.90 -14.79
N SER A 169 -29.00 -5.79 -14.15
CA SER A 169 -30.12 -5.68 -13.20
C SER A 169 -31.26 -4.79 -13.68
N GLU A 170 -31.14 -4.20 -14.88
CA GLU A 170 -32.03 -3.13 -15.37
C GLU A 170 -32.09 -1.95 -14.38
N ALA A 171 -30.94 -1.60 -13.80
CA ALA A 171 -30.79 -0.57 -12.77
C ALA A 171 -31.62 -0.78 -11.49
N ASN A 172 -32.07 -2.01 -11.21
CA ASN A 172 -32.75 -2.34 -9.97
C ASN A 172 -31.74 -2.58 -8.83
N GLU A 173 -31.80 -1.77 -7.77
CA GLU A 173 -30.86 -1.83 -6.64
C GLU A 173 -30.81 -3.20 -5.95
N GLU A 174 -31.96 -3.82 -5.66
CA GLU A 174 -31.99 -5.11 -4.96
C GLU A 174 -31.29 -6.19 -5.79
N LYS A 175 -31.55 -6.21 -7.11
CA LYS A 175 -30.86 -7.11 -8.04
C LYS A 175 -29.37 -6.80 -8.17
N MET A 176 -28.97 -5.52 -8.14
CA MET A 176 -27.55 -5.13 -8.16
C MET A 176 -26.82 -5.65 -6.92
N ARG A 177 -27.42 -5.49 -5.73
CA ARG A 177 -26.88 -6.01 -4.48
C ARG A 177 -26.80 -7.54 -4.49
N GLU A 178 -27.84 -8.20 -4.97
CA GLU A 178 -27.86 -9.66 -5.12
C GLU A 178 -26.73 -10.12 -6.04
N LEU A 179 -26.53 -9.47 -7.19
CA LEU A 179 -25.43 -9.77 -8.12
C LEU A 179 -24.06 -9.50 -7.50
N LEU A 180 -23.88 -8.38 -6.80
CA LEU A 180 -22.62 -8.03 -6.14
C LEU A 180 -22.27 -9.01 -5.01
N SER A 181 -23.28 -9.56 -4.33
CA SER A 181 -23.07 -10.56 -3.26
C SER A 181 -22.65 -11.93 -3.78
N LYS A 182 -22.76 -12.18 -5.08
CA LYS A 182 -22.27 -13.40 -5.72
C LYS A 182 -20.79 -13.19 -6.08
N ASP A 183 -19.94 -14.16 -5.80
CA ASP A 183 -18.49 -14.11 -6.10
C ASP A 183 -18.16 -14.09 -7.61
N GLU A 184 -19.18 -14.04 -8.48
CA GLU A 184 -19.05 -14.03 -9.94
C GLU A 184 -19.83 -12.85 -10.52
N LEU A 185 -19.17 -11.69 -10.60
CA LEU A 185 -19.69 -10.55 -11.36
C LEU A 185 -19.74 -10.91 -12.86
N PRO A 186 -20.79 -10.49 -13.60
CA PRO A 186 -20.80 -10.62 -15.05
C PRO A 186 -19.59 -9.92 -15.70
N PRO A 187 -19.10 -10.41 -16.85
CA PRO A 187 -17.93 -9.83 -17.49
C PRO A 187 -18.20 -8.42 -18.04
N ALA A 188 -17.13 -7.65 -18.21
CA ALA A 188 -17.17 -6.39 -18.95
C ALA A 188 -17.52 -6.65 -20.43
N GLU A 189 -18.56 -5.99 -20.94
CA GLU A 189 -19.04 -6.19 -22.31
C GLU A 189 -18.78 -4.97 -23.18
N THR A 190 -18.99 -3.77 -22.63
CA THR A 190 -18.83 -2.52 -23.39
C THR A 190 -17.34 -2.19 -23.58
N LYS A 191 -17.06 -1.40 -24.63
CA LYS A 191 -15.69 -0.91 -24.89
C LYS A 191 -15.15 -0.10 -23.72
N GLU A 192 -16.02 0.68 -23.09
CA GLU A 192 -15.67 1.55 -21.96
C GLU A 192 -15.36 0.75 -20.70
N GLU A 193 -16.21 -0.22 -20.32
CA GLU A 193 -15.96 -1.14 -19.19
C GLU A 193 -14.62 -1.87 -19.40
N LYS A 194 -14.41 -2.45 -20.58
CA LYS A 194 -13.16 -3.17 -20.91
C LYS A 194 -11.93 -2.28 -20.78
N MET A 195 -12.00 -1.05 -21.29
CA MET A 195 -10.90 -0.09 -21.20
C MET A 195 -10.61 0.32 -19.76
N ILE A 196 -11.65 0.57 -18.95
CA ILE A 196 -11.48 0.96 -17.54
C ILE A 196 -10.89 -0.19 -16.72
N TYR A 197 -11.42 -1.41 -16.84
CA TYR A 197 -10.84 -2.57 -16.15
C TYR A 197 -9.39 -2.81 -16.56
N GLN A 198 -9.10 -2.75 -17.87
CA GLN A 198 -7.72 -2.87 -18.35
C GLN A 198 -6.83 -1.80 -17.70
N SER A 199 -7.28 -0.54 -17.64
CA SER A 199 -6.52 0.54 -17.00
C SER A 199 -6.39 0.39 -15.48
N ALA A 200 -7.39 -0.19 -14.80
CA ALA A 200 -7.37 -0.41 -13.36
C ALA A 200 -6.37 -1.53 -12.98
N TYR A 201 -6.32 -2.60 -13.76
CA TYR A 201 -5.40 -3.72 -13.59
C TYR A 201 -3.99 -3.45 -14.09
N THR A 202 -3.81 -2.55 -15.05
CA THR A 202 -2.48 -2.21 -15.57
C THR A 202 -1.75 -1.29 -14.57
N VAL A 203 -1.12 -1.91 -13.58
CA VAL A 203 -0.28 -1.24 -12.58
C VAL A 203 1.20 -1.36 -12.93
N PHE A 204 1.98 -0.37 -12.47
CA PHE A 204 3.42 -0.31 -12.71
C PHE A 204 4.12 -0.12 -11.38
N PRO A 205 4.49 -1.20 -10.68
CA PRO A 205 5.16 -1.10 -9.38
C PRO A 205 6.46 -0.29 -9.47
N ALA A 206 6.67 0.62 -8.53
CA ALA A 206 7.90 1.37 -8.41
C ALA A 206 8.99 0.48 -7.79
N LYS A 207 10.09 0.23 -8.50
CA LYS A 207 11.26 -0.42 -7.88
C LYS A 207 11.76 0.41 -6.68
N PHE A 208 12.13 -0.24 -5.58
CA PHE A 208 12.57 0.42 -4.34
C PHE A 208 11.50 1.29 -3.67
N GLY A 209 10.23 1.11 -4.06
CA GLY A 209 9.09 1.78 -3.47
C GLY A 209 7.90 0.84 -3.34
N SER A 210 7.03 1.12 -2.38
CA SER A 210 5.80 0.34 -2.18
C SER A 210 4.57 1.07 -2.75
N TRP A 211 4.70 1.62 -3.96
CA TRP A 211 3.62 2.32 -4.68
C TRP A 211 3.63 1.99 -6.17
N ASN A 212 2.53 2.34 -6.83
CA ASN A 212 2.37 2.18 -8.28
C ASN A 212 2.60 3.52 -9.00
N LEU A 213 3.42 3.51 -10.05
CA LEU A 213 3.76 4.69 -10.84
C LEU A 213 2.56 5.20 -11.63
N CYS A 214 2.28 6.50 -11.54
CA CYS A 214 1.37 7.16 -12.48
C CYS A 214 2.01 7.35 -13.86
N ALA A 215 1.21 7.65 -14.89
CA ALA A 215 1.71 7.86 -16.26
C ALA A 215 2.84 8.91 -16.34
N LYS A 216 2.70 10.03 -15.62
CA LYS A 216 3.73 11.08 -15.56
C LYS A 216 5.04 10.58 -14.94
N CYS A 217 4.97 9.79 -13.87
CA CYS A 217 6.17 9.27 -13.21
C CYS A 217 6.88 8.18 -14.01
N ARG A 218 6.13 7.40 -14.81
CA ARG A 218 6.72 6.41 -15.73
C ARG A 218 7.50 7.06 -16.86
N GLY A 219 7.02 8.19 -17.38
CA GLY A 219 7.60 8.85 -18.54
C GLY A 219 8.83 9.72 -18.26
N SER A 220 9.31 9.83 -17.02
CA SER A 220 10.41 10.74 -16.68
C SER A 220 11.32 10.22 -15.57
N SER A 221 12.62 10.23 -15.84
CA SER A 221 13.70 9.92 -14.90
C SER A 221 13.91 10.98 -13.81
N ASN A 222 13.30 12.17 -13.95
CA ASN A 222 13.35 13.26 -12.96
C ASN A 222 11.98 13.49 -12.30
N SER A 223 11.09 12.51 -12.38
CA SER A 223 9.77 12.60 -11.74
C SER A 223 9.88 12.55 -10.21
N SER A 224 8.82 12.99 -9.52
CA SER A 224 8.72 12.87 -8.06
C SER A 224 8.93 11.44 -7.56
N SER A 225 8.48 10.45 -8.34
CA SER A 225 8.76 9.04 -8.04
C SER A 225 10.22 8.69 -8.21
N ALA A 226 10.87 9.09 -9.30
CA ALA A 226 12.28 8.78 -9.52
C ALA A 226 13.17 9.35 -8.40
N LEU A 227 12.89 10.60 -7.97
CA LEU A 227 13.59 11.23 -6.85
C LEU A 227 13.37 10.47 -5.52
N GLN A 228 12.16 9.97 -5.28
CA GLN A 228 11.88 9.19 -4.06
C GLN A 228 12.50 7.79 -4.12
N ILE A 229 12.48 7.14 -5.28
CA ILE A 229 13.16 5.85 -5.54
C ILE A 229 14.66 5.99 -5.24
N GLU A 230 15.29 7.06 -5.72
CA GLU A 230 16.71 7.31 -5.47
C GLU A 230 17.01 7.46 -3.97
N LYS A 231 16.18 8.22 -3.23
CA LYS A 231 16.31 8.34 -1.77
C LYS A 231 16.22 6.99 -1.07
N ASN A 232 15.24 6.16 -1.44
CA ASN A 232 15.06 4.83 -0.85
C ASN A 232 16.23 3.91 -1.21
N ARG A 233 16.64 3.89 -2.48
CA ARG A 233 17.79 3.12 -2.95
C ARG A 233 19.07 3.51 -2.21
N ASN A 234 19.30 4.80 -1.98
CA ASN A 234 20.46 5.29 -1.23
C ASN A 234 20.48 4.78 0.21
N VAL A 235 19.31 4.59 0.85
CA VAL A 235 19.23 3.91 2.15
C VAL A 235 19.67 2.46 2.03
N GLY A 236 19.18 1.74 1.01
CA GLY A 236 19.60 0.38 0.70
C GLY A 236 21.12 0.26 0.53
N GLU A 237 21.71 1.05 -0.38
CA GLU A 237 23.16 1.08 -0.65
C GLU A 237 23.96 1.40 0.63
N PHE A 238 23.48 2.35 1.42
CA PHE A 238 24.12 2.72 2.67
C PHE A 238 24.13 1.57 3.69
N VAL A 239 23.02 0.85 3.82
CA VAL A 239 22.89 -0.26 4.78
C VAL A 239 23.63 -1.48 4.26
N ASP A 240 23.22 -1.99 3.10
CA ASP A 240 23.75 -3.21 2.48
C ASP A 240 23.52 -3.21 0.95
N PRO A 241 24.57 -3.04 0.12
CA PRO A 241 24.45 -3.09 -1.34
C PRO A 241 23.85 -4.39 -1.88
N ASP A 242 23.96 -5.51 -1.17
CA ASP A 242 23.36 -6.77 -1.60
C ASP A 242 21.82 -6.72 -1.55
N LEU A 243 21.23 -5.94 -0.65
CA LEU A 243 19.78 -5.70 -0.64
C LEU A 243 19.34 -5.01 -1.94
N VAL A 244 20.12 -4.01 -2.39
CA VAL A 244 19.84 -3.29 -3.62
C VAL A 244 19.97 -4.20 -4.83
N LYS A 245 21.01 -5.05 -4.85
CA LYS A 245 21.20 -6.03 -5.92
C LYS A 245 20.02 -7.00 -6.04
N LYS A 246 19.50 -7.50 -4.90
CA LYS A 246 18.31 -8.37 -4.88
C LYS A 246 17.07 -7.65 -5.42
N LEU A 247 16.79 -6.45 -4.93
CA LEU A 247 15.66 -5.62 -5.38
C LEU A 247 15.80 -5.12 -6.84
N SER A 248 17.02 -5.05 -7.36
CA SER A 248 17.28 -4.65 -8.76
C SER A 248 16.94 -5.73 -9.77
N GLY A 249 16.66 -6.96 -9.33
CA GLY A 249 16.31 -8.09 -10.18
C GLY A 249 15.15 -7.79 -11.15
N PRO A 250 14.91 -8.70 -12.11
CA PRO A 250 13.77 -8.56 -13.01
C PRO A 250 12.49 -8.47 -12.18
N VAL A 251 11.70 -7.41 -12.40
CA VAL A 251 10.33 -7.33 -11.88
C VAL A 251 9.57 -8.38 -12.64
N ARG A 252 9.15 -9.45 -11.98
CA ARG A 252 8.24 -10.41 -12.63
C ARG A 252 6.93 -9.66 -12.88
N ALA A 253 6.57 -9.58 -14.16
CA ALA A 253 5.34 -8.99 -14.64
C ALA A 253 4.12 -9.79 -14.18
#